data_AF-A0A6B1FGC6-F1
#
_entry.id   AF-A0A6B1FGC6-F1
#
_cell.length_a   1.000
_cell.length_b   1.000
_cell.length_c   1.000
_cell.angle_alpha   90.00
_cell.angle_beta   90.00
_cell.angle_gamma   90.00
#
_symmetry.space_group_name_H-M   'P 1'
#
loop_
_entity.id
_entity.type
_entity.pdbx_description
1 polymer ?
#
loop_
_entity_poly.entity_id
_entity_poly.type
_entity_poly.pdbx_seq_one_letter_code
_entity_poly.pdbx_strand_id
1 'polypeptide(L)'
;MILIDRHTRAGRGPFHATLRIKPAARIQLTDVRGELLDEYGDEFTRYTRSFYISNHTTAGYLDQRLAELLEHDGRGIQGYLQLFRELFPPGAGYVHDKMHLRTELSEEQRANEPENADSHLTFIGAGLRNSASYELGGAEPVWFVELDGVHLGGTRHRRTSVIAYDREEDFERKVIDVRASPQAIDAQNLRDPELGFLGTLEEMVERHGVAFGRFDVTLADGEDDAGLTVNEYETLLMNYDLREALRNPFRFMKQTGKDVRDVLRDPRTIPAKAINFAQFDAVQVMNQVIDRIGLRDSVVERVVNRAVALPVSHFLRMKRGFSLPVLDRSGDGTGEIGWGTYQSPILVQWKGSGKHTRALEVRLVRFV
;
A
#
# COMPACT_ATOMS: atom_id res chain seq x y z
N MET A 1 -3.47 -2.96 -23.09
CA MET A 1 -2.87 -1.90 -23.92
C MET A 1 -2.30 -0.86 -22.98
N ILE A 2 -0.98 -0.72 -22.98
CA ILE A 2 -0.29 0.29 -22.19
C ILE A 2 -0.02 1.50 -23.10
N LEU A 3 -0.37 2.70 -22.63
CA LEU A 3 -0.10 3.96 -23.33
C LEU A 3 0.91 4.75 -22.49
N ILE A 4 1.97 5.26 -23.11
CA ILE A 4 3.11 5.84 -22.40
C ILE A 4 3.23 7.33 -22.71
N ASP A 5 3.41 8.13 -21.66
CA ASP A 5 3.58 9.59 -21.72
C ASP A 5 4.97 9.96 -21.17
N ARG A 6 5.72 10.79 -21.90
CA ARG A 6 7.14 11.07 -21.67
C ARG A 6 7.36 12.52 -21.30
N HIS A 7 8.05 12.73 -20.17
CA HIS A 7 8.66 14.01 -19.83
C HIS A 7 10.12 13.78 -19.44
N THR A 8 11.01 13.87 -20.42
CA THR A 8 12.45 13.92 -20.18
C THR A 8 13.10 14.89 -21.17
N ARG A 9 13.84 15.88 -20.66
CA ARG A 9 14.77 16.67 -21.48
C ARG A 9 15.92 15.77 -21.91
N ALA A 10 16.32 15.88 -23.17
CA ALA A 10 17.51 15.21 -23.67
C ALA A 10 18.76 15.72 -22.92
N GLY A 11 19.32 14.89 -22.04
CA GLY A 11 20.64 15.09 -21.41
C GLY A 11 20.67 14.91 -19.88
N ARG A 12 21.57 14.03 -19.40
CA ARG A 12 22.15 13.86 -18.04
C ARG A 12 21.26 13.87 -16.78
N GLY A 13 19.96 14.13 -16.86
CA GLY A 13 19.03 14.03 -15.73
C GLY A 13 18.44 12.63 -15.56
N PRO A 14 17.66 12.39 -14.49
CA PRO A 14 16.90 11.16 -14.32
C PRO A 14 15.98 10.85 -15.51
N PHE A 15 15.81 9.58 -15.84
CA PHE A 15 14.77 9.14 -16.76
C PHE A 15 13.41 9.22 -16.07
N HIS A 16 12.37 9.61 -16.79
CA HIS A 16 11.01 9.63 -16.29
C HIS A 16 10.03 9.24 -17.40
N ALA A 17 9.21 8.24 -17.11
CA ALA A 17 8.12 7.79 -17.96
C ALA A 17 6.86 7.51 -17.14
N THR A 18 5.70 7.72 -17.76
CA THR A 18 4.41 7.39 -17.17
C THR A 18 3.66 6.39 -18.05
N LEU A 19 3.33 5.24 -17.49
CA LEU A 19 2.61 4.16 -18.15
C LEU A 19 1.14 4.17 -17.71
N ARG A 20 0.22 3.97 -18.67
CA ARG A 20 -1.19 3.73 -18.40
C ARG A 20 -1.46 2.25 -18.50
N ILE A 21 -2.05 1.64 -17.47
CA ILE A 21 -2.36 0.21 -17.45
C ILE A 21 -3.88 0.04 -17.50
N LYS A 22 -4.37 -0.82 -18.39
CA LYS A 22 -5.77 -1.25 -18.42
C LYS A 22 -5.84 -2.72 -17.98
N PRO A 23 -6.24 -3.01 -16.73
CA PRO A 23 -6.35 -4.37 -16.23
C PRO A 23 -7.38 -5.18 -17.03
N ALA A 24 -7.15 -6.47 -17.18
CA ALA A 24 -8.06 -7.44 -17.79
C ALA A 24 -8.81 -8.28 -16.75
N ALA A 25 -8.41 -8.20 -15.48
CA ALA A 25 -9.04 -8.89 -14.37
C ALA A 25 -9.08 -7.99 -13.13
N ARG A 26 -9.89 -8.38 -12.13
CA ARG A 26 -9.94 -7.71 -10.83
C ARG A 26 -8.59 -7.73 -10.13
N ILE A 27 -7.94 -8.90 -10.12
CA ILE A 27 -6.58 -9.06 -9.61
C ILE A 27 -5.66 -9.32 -10.79
N GLN A 28 -4.60 -8.53 -10.92
CA GLN A 28 -3.63 -8.68 -11.99
C GLN A 28 -2.24 -8.26 -11.53
N LEU A 29 -1.22 -8.99 -11.99
CA LEU A 29 0.17 -8.56 -11.92
C LEU A 29 0.60 -8.10 -13.31
N THR A 30 1.21 -6.92 -13.40
CA THR A 30 1.77 -6.39 -14.67
C THR A 30 3.25 -6.11 -14.45
N ASP A 31 4.13 -6.68 -15.28
CA ASP A 31 5.57 -6.43 -15.19
C ASP A 31 5.90 -5.08 -15.82
N VAL A 32 6.01 -4.04 -14.98
CA VAL A 32 6.28 -2.68 -15.46
C VAL A 32 7.72 -2.53 -15.93
N ARG A 33 8.65 -3.31 -15.37
CA ARG A 33 10.05 -3.27 -15.82
C ARG A 33 10.17 -3.83 -17.23
N GLY A 34 9.55 -4.99 -17.50
CA GLY A 34 9.50 -5.57 -18.85
C GLY A 34 8.94 -4.59 -19.88
N GLU A 35 7.82 -3.94 -19.58
CA GLU A 35 7.20 -2.95 -20.47
C GLU A 35 8.11 -1.72 -20.74
N LEU A 36 8.85 -1.26 -19.71
CA LEU A 36 9.84 -0.20 -19.88
C LEU A 36 11.03 -0.63 -20.74
N LEU A 37 11.48 -1.87 -20.61
CA LEU A 37 12.58 -2.42 -21.41
C LEU A 37 12.18 -2.55 -22.88
N ASP A 38 10.98 -3.08 -23.14
CA ASP A 38 10.48 -3.27 -24.50
C ASP A 38 10.32 -1.95 -25.25
N GLU A 39 9.89 -0.89 -24.55
CA GLU A 39 9.70 0.43 -25.15
C GLU A 39 11.00 1.26 -25.23
N TYR A 40 11.78 1.31 -24.15
CA TYR A 40 12.89 2.27 -23.99
C TYR A 40 14.28 1.66 -24.05
N GLY A 41 14.40 0.34 -23.91
CA GLY A 41 15.68 -0.39 -23.95
C GLY A 41 16.79 0.28 -23.14
N ASP A 42 17.88 0.60 -23.83
CA ASP A 42 19.09 1.18 -23.25
C ASP A 42 18.89 2.54 -22.57
N GLU A 43 17.83 3.30 -22.94
CA GLU A 43 17.56 4.59 -22.29
C GLU A 43 17.15 4.41 -20.83
N PHE A 44 16.42 3.32 -20.52
CA PHE A 44 16.01 2.99 -19.16
C PHE A 44 17.09 2.19 -18.41
N THR A 45 17.77 1.25 -19.07
CA THR A 45 18.75 0.37 -18.40
C THR A 45 20.11 1.00 -18.15
N ARG A 46 20.40 2.18 -18.68
CA ARG A 46 21.65 2.90 -18.38
C ARG A 46 21.79 3.29 -16.90
N TYR A 47 20.69 3.32 -16.17
CA TYR A 47 20.65 3.72 -14.77
C TYR A 47 20.81 2.53 -13.83
N THR A 48 21.37 2.76 -12.65
CA THR A 48 21.52 1.71 -11.64
C THR A 48 20.29 1.48 -10.78
N ARG A 49 19.38 2.46 -10.69
CA ARG A 49 18.21 2.43 -9.81
C ARG A 49 16.96 2.94 -10.50
N SER A 50 15.82 2.48 -10.00
CA SER A 50 14.51 2.98 -10.39
C SER A 50 13.60 3.17 -9.19
N PHE A 51 12.69 4.13 -9.30
CA PHE A 51 11.65 4.43 -8.33
C PHE A 51 10.30 4.39 -9.02
N TYR A 52 9.50 3.41 -8.65
CA TYR A 52 8.18 3.14 -9.20
C TYR A 52 7.12 3.82 -8.36
N ILE A 53 6.13 4.44 -9.01
CA ILE A 53 5.13 5.30 -8.38
C ILE A 53 3.74 4.91 -8.90
N SER A 54 2.89 4.41 -8.01
CA SER A 54 1.47 4.21 -8.24
C SER A 54 0.66 5.41 -7.77
N ASN A 55 -0.30 5.83 -8.59
CA ASN A 55 -1.28 6.87 -8.26
C ASN A 55 -2.60 6.30 -7.69
N HIS A 56 -2.61 5.05 -7.23
CA HIS A 56 -3.83 4.33 -6.87
C HIS A 56 -3.81 3.86 -5.41
N THR A 57 -5.00 3.65 -4.86
CA THR A 57 -5.25 3.26 -3.46
C THR A 57 -5.53 1.75 -3.33
N THR A 58 -5.85 1.10 -4.44
CA THR A 58 -6.07 -0.35 -4.58
C THR A 58 -5.10 -1.01 -5.58
N ALA A 59 -4.05 -0.30 -5.99
CA ALA A 59 -3.01 -0.85 -6.84
C ALA A 59 -1.64 -0.22 -6.53
N GLY A 60 -0.57 -1.00 -6.56
CA GLY A 60 0.76 -0.52 -6.16
C GLY A 60 1.85 -1.57 -6.27
N TYR A 61 2.91 -1.39 -5.46
CA TYR A 61 4.14 -2.17 -5.56
C TYR A 61 4.49 -2.88 -4.26
N LEU A 62 5.23 -3.98 -4.36
CA LEU A 62 5.96 -4.54 -3.23
C LEU A 62 7.26 -3.74 -3.03
N ASP A 63 7.76 -3.66 -1.80
CA ASP A 63 9.16 -3.26 -1.62
C ASP A 63 10.10 -4.35 -2.19
N GLN A 64 11.29 -3.93 -2.66
CA GLN A 64 12.23 -4.84 -3.31
C GLN A 64 12.56 -6.05 -2.43
N ARG A 65 12.77 -5.85 -1.12
CA ARG A 65 13.04 -6.95 -0.19
C ARG A 65 11.92 -7.99 -0.14
N LEU A 66 10.66 -7.55 -0.16
CA LEU A 66 9.52 -8.47 -0.21
C LEU A 66 9.40 -9.16 -1.57
N ALA A 67 9.70 -8.46 -2.66
CA ALA A 67 9.76 -9.08 -3.98
C ALA A 67 10.87 -10.16 -4.05
N GLU A 68 12.07 -9.86 -3.54
CA GLU A 68 13.20 -10.80 -3.43
C GLU A 68 12.85 -12.02 -2.58
N LEU A 69 12.19 -11.79 -1.43
CA LEU A 69 11.71 -12.86 -0.55
C LEU A 69 10.68 -13.77 -1.22
N LEU A 70 9.94 -13.25 -2.22
CA LEU A 70 9.00 -13.99 -3.05
C LEU A 70 9.62 -14.41 -4.39
N GLU A 71 10.95 -14.32 -4.51
CA GLU A 71 11.75 -14.71 -5.67
C GLU A 71 11.35 -13.99 -6.97
N HIS A 72 10.71 -12.82 -6.86
CA HIS A 72 10.09 -12.09 -7.96
C HIS A 72 9.10 -12.91 -8.80
N ASP A 73 8.69 -14.09 -8.33
CA ASP A 73 7.83 -15.01 -9.06
C ASP A 73 6.37 -14.56 -8.94
N GLY A 74 5.73 -14.38 -10.09
CA GLY A 74 4.33 -13.94 -10.15
C GLY A 74 3.38 -14.89 -9.42
N ARG A 75 3.65 -16.20 -9.40
CA ARG A 75 2.82 -17.17 -8.67
C ARG A 75 3.05 -17.07 -7.16
N GLY A 76 4.30 -16.92 -6.72
CA GLY A 76 4.63 -16.62 -5.33
C GLY A 76 3.92 -15.37 -4.80
N ILE A 77 3.93 -14.29 -5.60
CA ILE A 77 3.22 -13.06 -5.26
C ILE A 77 1.70 -13.26 -5.21
N GLN A 78 1.11 -13.95 -6.19
CA GLN A 78 -0.32 -14.25 -6.16
C GLN A 78 -0.71 -15.10 -4.94
N GLY A 79 0.09 -16.11 -4.59
CA GLY A 79 -0.12 -16.92 -3.39
C GLY A 79 -0.03 -16.08 -2.10
N TYR A 80 0.95 -15.18 -2.03
CA TYR A 80 1.08 -14.23 -0.92
C TYR A 80 -0.15 -13.32 -0.80
N LEU A 81 -0.63 -12.75 -1.90
CA LEU A 81 -1.82 -11.91 -1.92
C LEU A 81 -3.10 -12.70 -1.58
N GLN A 82 -3.18 -13.98 -1.96
CA GLN A 82 -4.32 -14.83 -1.65
C GLN A 82 -4.55 -14.96 -0.14
N LEU A 83 -3.49 -14.96 0.68
CA LEU A 83 -3.61 -14.99 2.15
C LEU A 83 -4.43 -13.81 2.66
N PHE A 84 -4.10 -12.60 2.21
CA PHE A 84 -4.80 -11.39 2.63
C PHE A 84 -6.21 -11.29 2.04
N ARG A 85 -6.43 -11.88 0.86
CA ARG A 85 -7.77 -11.98 0.27
C ARG A 85 -8.66 -13.00 0.98
N GLU A 86 -8.10 -14.04 1.60
CA GLU A 86 -8.89 -14.89 2.49
C GLU A 86 -9.21 -14.15 3.80
N LEU A 87 -8.28 -13.34 4.33
CA LEU A 87 -8.51 -12.51 5.52
C LEU A 87 -9.56 -11.42 5.29
N PHE A 88 -9.49 -10.75 4.14
CA PHE A 88 -10.39 -9.71 3.69
C PHE A 88 -11.11 -10.15 2.41
N PRO A 89 -12.09 -11.07 2.51
CA PRO A 89 -12.78 -11.53 1.33
C PRO A 89 -13.73 -10.46 0.81
N PRO A 90 -13.98 -10.40 -0.52
CA PRO A 90 -14.95 -9.47 -1.09
C PRO A 90 -16.34 -9.64 -0.48
N GLY A 91 -17.06 -8.52 -0.25
CA GLY A 91 -18.44 -8.56 0.23
C GLY A 91 -18.60 -9.08 1.67
N ALA A 92 -17.56 -9.00 2.51
CA ALA A 92 -17.60 -9.45 3.90
C ALA A 92 -18.39 -8.54 4.85
N GLY A 93 -19.30 -7.71 4.33
CA GLY A 93 -20.13 -6.81 5.13
C GLY A 93 -19.38 -5.57 5.63
N TYR A 94 -18.40 -5.09 4.86
CA TYR A 94 -17.68 -3.84 5.12
C TYR A 94 -18.64 -2.66 5.21
N VAL A 95 -18.33 -1.69 6.07
CA VAL A 95 -19.13 -0.48 6.22
C VAL A 95 -18.89 0.47 5.05
N HIS A 96 -17.65 0.56 4.56
CA HIS A 96 -17.26 1.29 3.34
C HIS A 96 -18.11 0.90 2.13
N ASP A 97 -18.42 -0.39 1.98
CA ASP A 97 -19.19 -0.87 0.83
C ASP A 97 -20.70 -0.54 0.93
N LYS A 98 -21.16 0.04 2.06
CA LYS A 98 -22.55 0.48 2.23
C LYS A 98 -22.75 1.86 1.61
N MET A 99 -22.95 1.90 0.29
CA MET A 99 -23.07 3.14 -0.50
C MET A 99 -24.11 4.15 0.05
N HIS A 100 -25.17 3.68 0.70
CA HIS A 100 -26.17 4.56 1.33
C HIS A 100 -25.64 5.37 2.53
N LEU A 101 -24.50 4.98 3.11
CA LEU A 101 -23.82 5.68 4.21
C LEU A 101 -22.75 6.67 3.70
N ARG A 102 -22.38 6.61 2.41
CA ARG A 102 -21.33 7.44 1.78
C ARG A 102 -21.84 8.83 1.40
N THR A 103 -21.96 9.70 2.39
CA THR A 103 -22.53 11.06 2.23
C THR A 103 -21.67 11.99 1.38
N GLU A 104 -20.40 11.68 1.17
CA GLU A 104 -19.46 12.39 0.33
C GLU A 104 -19.67 12.18 -1.18
N LEU A 105 -20.42 11.13 -1.55
CA LEU A 105 -20.73 10.81 -2.94
C LEU A 105 -22.14 11.28 -3.33
N SER A 106 -22.28 11.81 -4.55
CA SER A 106 -23.57 12.03 -5.20
C SER A 106 -24.26 10.70 -5.54
N GLU A 107 -25.56 10.72 -5.84
CA GLU A 107 -26.29 9.51 -6.25
C GLU A 107 -25.70 8.87 -7.52
N GLU A 108 -25.28 9.71 -8.47
CA GLU A 108 -24.62 9.26 -9.71
C GLU A 108 -23.25 8.64 -9.42
N GLN A 109 -22.49 9.20 -8.48
CA GLN A 109 -21.21 8.62 -8.06
C GLN A 109 -21.43 7.27 -7.36
N ARG A 110 -22.37 7.19 -6.41
CA ARG A 110 -22.71 5.95 -5.69
C ARG A 110 -23.14 4.81 -6.61
N ALA A 111 -23.81 5.13 -7.73
CA ALA A 111 -24.24 4.11 -8.69
C ALA A 111 -23.07 3.44 -9.44
N ASN A 112 -21.92 4.11 -9.52
CA ASN A 112 -20.75 3.65 -10.26
C ASN A 112 -19.57 3.26 -9.37
N GLU A 113 -19.64 3.63 -8.09
CA GLU A 113 -18.61 3.35 -7.10
C GLU A 113 -18.55 1.84 -6.80
N PRO A 114 -17.36 1.21 -6.87
CA PRO A 114 -17.24 -0.20 -6.56
C PRO A 114 -17.17 -0.47 -5.06
N GLU A 115 -17.70 -1.62 -4.69
CA GLU A 115 -17.46 -2.25 -3.39
C GLU A 115 -16.06 -2.86 -3.38
N ASN A 116 -15.09 -2.13 -2.81
CA ASN A 116 -13.67 -2.50 -2.87
C ASN A 116 -12.94 -2.33 -1.52
N ALA A 117 -13.66 -2.26 -0.39
CA ALA A 117 -13.05 -2.20 0.94
C ALA A 117 -12.02 -3.33 1.18
N ASP A 118 -12.34 -4.53 0.69
CA ASP A 118 -11.46 -5.70 0.71
C ASP A 118 -10.10 -5.42 0.05
N SER A 119 -10.11 -4.66 -1.04
CA SER A 119 -8.93 -4.33 -1.85
C SER A 119 -8.06 -3.30 -1.13
N HIS A 120 -8.66 -2.31 -0.47
CA HIS A 120 -7.96 -1.35 0.38
C HIS A 120 -7.30 -2.04 1.59
N LEU A 121 -8.06 -2.91 2.30
CA LEU A 121 -7.53 -3.65 3.44
C LEU A 121 -6.45 -4.66 3.03
N THR A 122 -6.61 -5.31 1.88
CA THR A 122 -5.57 -6.17 1.30
C THR A 122 -4.33 -5.36 0.95
N PHE A 123 -4.48 -4.16 0.37
CA PHE A 123 -3.35 -3.28 0.05
C PHE A 123 -2.55 -2.93 1.32
N ILE A 124 -3.23 -2.47 2.36
CA ILE A 124 -2.62 -2.08 3.63
C ILE A 124 -2.02 -3.31 4.32
N GLY A 125 -2.80 -4.38 4.50
CA GLY A 125 -2.42 -5.58 5.23
C GLY A 125 -1.28 -6.35 4.59
N ALA A 126 -1.27 -6.46 3.25
CA ALA A 126 -0.20 -7.10 2.51
C ALA A 126 1.09 -6.26 2.49
N GLY A 127 1.04 -5.01 2.96
CA GLY A 127 2.17 -4.10 2.97
C GLY A 127 2.57 -3.62 1.58
N LEU A 128 1.60 -3.49 0.66
CA LEU A 128 1.81 -2.85 -0.62
C LEU A 128 2.09 -1.35 -0.42
N ARG A 129 2.81 -0.77 -1.38
CA ARG A 129 3.27 0.61 -1.34
C ARG A 129 2.79 1.38 -2.56
N ASN A 130 2.48 2.65 -2.36
CA ASN A 130 2.27 3.60 -3.45
C ASN A 130 3.56 3.85 -4.22
N SER A 131 4.72 3.66 -3.60
CA SER A 131 6.01 3.80 -4.29
C SER A 131 7.06 2.84 -3.74
N ALA A 132 8.01 2.46 -4.60
CA ALA A 132 9.06 1.52 -4.25
C ALA A 132 10.32 1.75 -5.10
N SER A 133 11.47 1.70 -4.44
CA SER A 133 12.78 1.74 -5.10
C SER A 133 13.29 0.34 -5.37
N TYR A 134 13.91 0.16 -6.53
CA TYR A 134 14.55 -1.07 -6.98
C TYR A 134 15.94 -0.76 -7.53
N GLU A 135 16.89 -1.65 -7.27
CA GLU A 135 18.14 -1.69 -8.02
C GLU A 135 17.88 -2.33 -9.40
N LEU A 136 18.39 -1.72 -10.48
CA LEU A 136 18.17 -2.15 -11.87
C LEU A 136 19.20 -3.17 -12.38
N GLY A 137 20.18 -3.56 -11.54
CA GLY A 137 21.28 -4.43 -11.95
C GLY A 137 20.88 -5.87 -12.32
N GLY A 138 19.66 -6.30 -12.02
CA GLY A 138 19.15 -7.65 -12.28
C GLY A 138 18.12 -7.72 -13.42
N ALA A 139 17.72 -8.95 -13.77
CA ALA A 139 16.76 -9.24 -14.85
C ALA A 139 15.32 -9.40 -14.35
N GLU A 140 15.09 -9.29 -13.04
CA GLU A 140 13.85 -9.64 -12.37
C GLU A 140 12.71 -8.68 -12.73
N PRO A 141 11.45 -9.16 -12.77
CA PRO A 141 10.29 -8.31 -13.01
C PRO A 141 10.00 -7.38 -11.83
N VAL A 142 9.38 -6.24 -12.14
CA VAL A 142 8.80 -5.34 -11.13
C VAL A 142 7.29 -5.29 -11.31
N TRP A 143 6.60 -6.01 -10.43
CA TRP A 143 5.16 -6.21 -10.53
C TRP A 143 4.37 -5.01 -9.99
N PHE A 144 3.58 -4.38 -10.87
CA PHE A 144 2.45 -3.57 -10.48
C PHE A 144 1.29 -4.49 -10.11
N VAL A 145 0.91 -4.47 -8.84
CA VAL A 145 -0.15 -5.29 -8.25
C VAL A 145 -1.46 -4.52 -8.32
N GLU A 146 -2.42 -5.03 -9.10
CA GLU A 146 -3.79 -4.55 -9.15
C GLU A 146 -4.69 -5.42 -8.27
N LEU A 147 -5.52 -4.80 -7.43
CA LEU A 147 -6.48 -5.49 -6.56
C LEU A 147 -7.96 -5.20 -6.91
N ASP A 148 -8.23 -4.19 -7.73
CA ASP A 148 -9.59 -3.75 -8.09
C ASP A 148 -9.71 -3.35 -9.56
N GLY A 149 -9.08 -4.12 -10.46
CA GLY A 149 -8.91 -3.74 -11.88
C GLY A 149 -10.18 -3.78 -12.72
N VAL A 150 -10.90 -4.90 -12.69
CA VAL A 150 -12.22 -5.08 -13.32
C VAL A 150 -13.26 -5.31 -12.22
N HIS A 151 -14.30 -4.50 -12.22
CA HIS A 151 -15.42 -4.53 -11.27
C HIS A 151 -16.77 -4.43 -12.01
N LEU A 152 -17.89 -4.52 -11.27
CA LEU A 152 -19.24 -4.45 -11.87
C LEU A 152 -19.48 -3.17 -12.68
N GLY A 153 -18.92 -2.05 -12.24
CA GLY A 153 -18.99 -0.74 -12.90
C GLY A 153 -18.03 -0.57 -14.09
N GLY A 154 -17.22 -1.57 -14.43
CA GLY A 154 -16.36 -1.56 -15.61
C GLY A 154 -14.89 -1.87 -15.33
N THR A 155 -14.02 -1.37 -16.20
CA THR A 155 -12.58 -1.58 -16.14
C THR A 155 -11.86 -0.29 -15.72
N ARG A 156 -11.00 -0.39 -14.71
CA ARG A 156 -10.17 0.73 -14.27
C ARG A 156 -9.15 1.14 -15.32
N HIS A 157 -8.78 2.40 -15.28
CA HIS A 157 -7.63 2.93 -15.99
C HIS A 157 -6.59 3.34 -14.96
N ARG A 158 -5.49 2.60 -14.93
CA ARG A 158 -4.39 2.85 -14.01
C ARG A 158 -3.30 3.66 -14.69
N ARG A 159 -2.52 4.31 -13.84
CA ARG A 159 -1.39 5.16 -14.18
C ARG A 159 -0.30 4.90 -13.16
N THR A 160 0.90 4.68 -13.66
CA THR A 160 2.11 4.59 -12.86
C THR A 160 3.23 5.36 -13.52
N SER A 161 4.07 6.01 -12.73
CA SER A 161 5.27 6.70 -13.19
C SER A 161 6.51 5.99 -12.68
N VAL A 162 7.58 6.02 -13.46
CA VAL A 162 8.87 5.44 -13.09
C VAL A 162 9.95 6.48 -13.32
N ILE A 163 10.79 6.67 -12.31
CA ILE A 163 12.00 7.49 -12.41
C ILE A 163 13.21 6.55 -12.35
N ALA A 164 14.14 6.63 -13.30
CA ALA A 164 15.42 5.91 -13.21
C ALA A 164 16.59 6.90 -13.04
N TYR A 165 17.52 6.55 -12.17
CA TYR A 165 18.60 7.43 -11.68
C TYR A 165 19.81 6.61 -11.22
N ASP A 166 20.97 7.26 -11.08
CA ASP A 166 22.19 6.57 -10.65
C ASP A 166 22.42 6.74 -9.16
N ARG A 167 22.16 7.94 -8.64
CA ARG A 167 22.52 8.27 -7.25
C ARG A 167 21.42 9.02 -6.54
N GLU A 168 21.45 8.88 -5.21
CA GLU A 168 20.60 9.60 -4.27
C GLU A 168 21.46 10.63 -3.54
N GLU A 169 20.98 11.86 -3.44
CA GLU A 169 21.58 12.93 -2.64
C GLU A 169 20.62 13.31 -1.51
N ASP A 170 21.08 13.23 -0.26
CA ASP A 170 20.32 13.66 0.92
C ASP A 170 20.40 15.19 1.05
N PHE A 171 19.25 15.88 1.07
CA PHE A 171 19.20 17.35 1.16
C PHE A 171 18.84 17.86 2.56
N GLU A 172 17.79 17.33 3.15
CA GLU A 172 17.32 17.77 4.47
C GLU A 172 16.70 16.61 5.23
N ARG A 173 16.90 16.61 6.56
CA ARG A 173 16.21 15.74 7.50
C ARG A 173 15.52 16.59 8.55
N LYS A 174 14.28 16.25 8.87
CA LYS A 174 13.47 16.97 9.86
C LYS A 174 12.62 16.00 10.66
N VAL A 175 12.42 16.30 11.93
CA VAL A 175 11.41 15.63 12.77
C VAL A 175 10.17 16.50 12.77
N ILE A 176 9.01 15.91 12.49
CA ILE A 176 7.70 16.55 12.53
C ILE A 176 6.89 15.87 13.62
N ASP A 177 6.50 16.64 14.65
CA ASP A 177 5.59 16.16 15.68
C ASP A 177 4.15 16.36 15.23
N VAL A 178 3.46 15.24 15.02
CA VAL A 178 2.03 15.22 14.66
C VAL A 178 1.22 14.99 15.93
N ARG A 179 0.14 15.76 16.13
CA ARG A 179 -0.75 15.53 17.28
C ARG A 179 -1.29 14.09 17.24
N ALA A 180 -1.19 13.39 18.36
CA ALA A 180 -1.73 12.04 18.46
C ALA A 180 -3.25 12.09 18.65
N SER A 181 -3.95 11.14 18.06
CA SER A 181 -5.37 10.95 18.33
C SER A 181 -5.61 10.64 19.81
N PRO A 182 -6.67 11.19 20.43
CA PRO A 182 -7.09 10.80 21.77
C PRO A 182 -7.66 9.37 21.83
N GLN A 183 -8.05 8.79 20.69
CA GLN A 183 -8.56 7.42 20.63
C GLN A 183 -7.40 6.41 20.60
N ALA A 184 -7.54 5.30 21.34
CA ALA A 184 -6.51 4.27 21.36
C ALA A 184 -6.24 3.67 19.97
N ILE A 185 -7.29 3.34 19.22
CA ILE A 185 -7.21 2.87 17.84
C ILE A 185 -7.87 3.93 16.94
N ASP A 186 -7.09 4.52 16.04
CA ASP A 186 -7.53 5.57 15.13
C ASP A 186 -6.63 5.67 13.88
N ALA A 187 -7.11 6.38 12.86
CA ALA A 187 -6.33 6.74 11.68
C ALA A 187 -6.45 8.24 11.42
N GLN A 188 -5.33 8.93 11.18
CA GLN A 188 -5.28 10.37 10.95
C GLN A 188 -4.79 10.65 9.53
N ASN A 189 -5.49 11.56 8.84
CA ASN A 189 -5.09 12.03 7.53
C ASN A 189 -3.94 13.05 7.67
N LEU A 190 -2.73 12.69 7.24
CA LEU A 190 -1.58 13.59 7.33
C LEU A 190 -1.65 14.75 6.31
N ARG A 191 -2.65 14.78 5.43
CA ARG A 191 -2.97 15.96 4.60
C ARG A 191 -3.76 17.03 5.35
N ASP A 192 -4.28 16.73 6.54
CA ASP A 192 -4.98 17.71 7.35
C ASP A 192 -4.04 18.90 7.64
N PRO A 193 -4.38 20.13 7.18
CA PRO A 193 -3.55 21.30 7.40
C PRO A 193 -3.26 21.59 8.87
N GLU A 194 -4.15 21.20 9.79
CA GLU A 194 -3.95 21.39 11.24
C GLU A 194 -2.77 20.57 11.78
N LEU A 195 -2.36 19.52 11.08
CA LEU A 195 -1.20 18.70 11.45
C LEU A 195 0.13 19.28 10.93
N GLY A 196 0.11 20.27 10.03
CA GLY A 196 1.30 20.95 9.50
C GLY A 196 2.29 20.07 8.71
N PHE A 197 1.98 18.79 8.52
CA PHE A 197 2.86 17.81 7.88
C PHE A 197 3.08 18.15 6.40
N LEU A 198 2.01 18.31 5.63
CA LEU A 198 2.12 18.56 4.19
C LEU A 198 2.82 19.89 3.87
N GLY A 199 2.39 20.98 4.52
CA GLY A 199 3.04 22.29 4.32
C GLY A 199 4.54 22.26 4.61
N THR A 200 4.96 21.51 5.63
CA THR A 200 6.38 21.31 5.92
C THR A 200 7.13 20.62 4.76
N LEU A 201 6.53 19.60 4.14
CA LEU A 201 7.15 18.93 2.99
C LEU A 201 7.23 19.86 1.76
N GLU A 202 6.16 20.60 1.47
CA GLU A 202 6.11 21.54 0.36
C GLU A 202 7.18 22.62 0.49
N GLU A 203 7.32 23.21 1.68
CA GLU A 203 8.41 24.16 1.99
C GLU A 203 9.80 23.57 1.78
N MET A 204 10.00 22.29 2.12
CA MET A 204 11.29 21.61 1.91
C MET A 204 11.60 21.44 0.42
N VAL A 205 10.61 21.08 -0.41
CA VAL A 205 10.81 20.96 -1.87
C VAL A 205 11.15 22.31 -2.48
N GLU A 206 10.38 23.35 -2.14
CA GLU A 206 10.57 24.70 -2.67
C GLU A 206 11.94 25.27 -2.30
N ARG A 207 12.33 25.14 -1.03
CA ARG A 207 13.63 25.63 -0.52
C ARG A 207 14.82 25.03 -1.24
N HIS A 208 14.77 23.73 -1.55
CA HIS A 208 15.89 22.99 -2.14
C HIS A 208 15.82 22.84 -3.66
N GLY A 209 14.72 23.24 -4.29
CA GLY A 209 14.54 23.17 -5.75
C GLY A 209 14.68 21.73 -6.28
N VAL A 210 14.15 20.74 -5.55
CA VAL A 210 14.24 19.32 -5.94
C VAL A 210 13.19 19.03 -7.02
N ALA A 211 13.64 18.86 -8.27
CA ALA A 211 12.76 18.52 -9.40
C ALA A 211 12.31 17.04 -9.38
N PHE A 212 13.25 16.12 -9.18
CA PHE A 212 12.99 14.68 -9.10
C PHE A 212 13.63 14.11 -7.85
N GLY A 213 12.84 13.38 -7.07
CA GLY A 213 13.27 12.88 -5.78
C GLY A 213 12.18 12.14 -5.04
N ARG A 214 12.37 11.99 -3.73
CA ARG A 214 11.33 11.51 -2.83
C ARG A 214 11.52 12.05 -1.42
N PHE A 215 10.44 12.10 -0.66
CA PHE A 215 10.50 12.06 0.79
C PHE A 215 10.49 10.62 1.26
N ASP A 216 11.41 10.27 2.15
CA ASP A 216 11.27 9.08 2.99
C ASP A 216 10.72 9.54 4.34
N VAL A 217 9.57 8.99 4.73
CA VAL A 217 8.85 9.34 5.96
C VAL A 217 8.75 8.11 6.82
N THR A 218 9.26 8.19 8.04
CA THR A 218 9.32 7.08 8.99
C THR A 218 8.86 7.50 10.37
N LEU A 219 8.29 6.58 11.11
CA LEU A 219 8.04 6.75 12.55
C LEU A 219 9.38 6.76 13.28
N ALA A 220 9.59 7.80 14.10
CA ALA A 220 10.79 7.92 14.93
C ALA A 220 10.95 6.70 15.86
N ASP A 221 12.16 6.53 16.38
CA ASP A 221 12.46 5.47 17.34
C ASP A 221 11.54 5.56 18.58
N GLY A 222 10.99 4.41 18.98
CA GLY A 222 10.05 4.30 20.12
C GLY A 222 8.57 4.50 19.77
N GLU A 223 8.24 4.89 18.54
CA GLU A 223 6.85 4.93 18.05
C GLU A 223 6.37 3.54 17.59
N ASP A 224 6.30 2.59 18.53
CA ASP A 224 5.96 1.17 18.24
C ASP A 224 4.46 0.87 18.25
N ASP A 225 3.67 1.85 18.68
CA ASP A 225 2.21 1.76 18.83
C ASP A 225 1.46 2.42 17.64
N ALA A 226 2.16 2.65 16.54
CA ALA A 226 1.65 3.28 15.33
C ALA A 226 2.30 2.72 14.06
N GLY A 227 1.67 2.99 12.92
CA GLY A 227 2.18 2.65 11.59
C GLY A 227 1.71 3.66 10.55
N LEU A 228 2.30 3.57 9.37
CA LEU A 228 2.13 4.52 8.28
C LEU A 228 1.73 3.78 7.01
N THR A 229 0.81 4.38 6.25
CA THR A 229 0.42 3.92 4.92
C THR A 229 0.07 5.11 4.02
N VAL A 230 0.07 4.88 2.71
CA VAL A 230 -0.50 5.83 1.75
C VAL A 230 -1.67 5.12 1.08
N ASN A 231 -2.87 5.61 1.34
CA ASN A 231 -4.10 5.02 0.83
C ASN A 231 -5.20 6.09 0.70
N GLU A 232 -6.42 5.68 0.43
CA GLU A 232 -7.57 6.57 0.47
C GLU A 232 -7.96 6.85 1.91
N TYR A 233 -8.12 8.13 2.26
CA TYR A 233 -8.68 8.49 3.55
C TYR A 233 -10.18 8.67 3.42
N GLU A 234 -10.91 7.56 3.51
CA GLU A 234 -12.36 7.58 3.62
C GLU A 234 -12.79 7.25 5.04
N THR A 235 -13.69 8.06 5.60
CA THR A 235 -14.18 7.91 6.98
C THR A 235 -14.73 6.51 7.26
N LEU A 236 -15.51 5.91 6.36
CA LEU A 236 -16.09 4.58 6.60
C LEU A 236 -15.00 3.50 6.62
N LEU A 237 -14.10 3.53 5.65
CA LEU A 237 -12.96 2.61 5.58
C LEU A 237 -12.05 2.75 6.80
N MET A 238 -11.64 3.97 7.14
CA MET A 238 -10.65 4.23 8.19
C MET A 238 -11.22 4.01 9.60
N ASN A 239 -12.41 4.55 9.87
CA ASN A 239 -12.95 4.57 11.24
C ASN A 239 -13.71 3.30 11.61
N TYR A 240 -14.15 2.51 10.63
CA TYR A 240 -14.89 1.28 10.85
C TYR A 240 -14.09 0.07 10.38
N ASP A 241 -13.84 -0.08 9.08
CA ASP A 241 -13.33 -1.34 8.54
C ASP A 241 -11.86 -1.60 8.91
N LEU A 242 -10.97 -0.62 8.74
CA LEU A 242 -9.57 -0.71 9.15
C LEU A 242 -9.46 -0.83 10.68
N ARG A 243 -10.24 -0.02 11.41
CA ARG A 243 -10.29 -0.09 12.86
C ARG A 243 -10.69 -1.47 13.35
N GLU A 244 -11.65 -2.09 12.69
CA GLU A 244 -12.09 -3.45 13.00
C GLU A 244 -11.06 -4.49 12.61
N ALA A 245 -10.40 -4.35 11.45
CA ALA A 245 -9.29 -5.19 11.03
C ALA A 245 -8.11 -5.15 12.05
N LEU A 246 -7.84 -4.00 12.64
CA LEU A 246 -6.83 -3.84 13.69
C LEU A 246 -7.22 -4.49 15.02
N ARG A 247 -8.51 -4.49 15.35
CA ARG A 247 -9.04 -5.14 16.56
C ARG A 247 -9.10 -6.65 16.41
N ASN A 248 -9.60 -7.12 15.28
CA ASN A 248 -9.80 -8.52 14.97
C ASN A 248 -9.72 -8.75 13.45
N PRO A 249 -8.51 -9.05 12.92
CA PRO A 249 -8.30 -9.20 11.48
C PRO A 249 -9.08 -10.37 10.86
N PHE A 250 -9.47 -11.36 11.67
CA PHE A 250 -10.21 -12.55 11.22
C PHE A 250 -11.72 -12.36 11.23
N ARG A 251 -12.23 -11.20 11.62
CA ARG A 251 -13.68 -10.95 11.63
C ARG A 251 -14.30 -11.17 10.24
N PHE A 252 -13.68 -10.59 9.22
CA PHE A 252 -14.22 -10.58 7.86
C PHE A 252 -14.24 -11.97 7.20
N MET A 253 -13.33 -12.87 7.61
CA MET A 253 -13.37 -14.28 7.22
C MET A 253 -14.69 -14.97 7.58
N LYS A 254 -15.20 -14.70 8.79
CA LYS A 254 -16.39 -15.37 9.32
C LYS A 254 -17.69 -14.93 8.63
N GLN A 255 -17.70 -13.73 8.02
CA GLN A 255 -18.90 -13.12 7.45
C GLN A 255 -19.26 -13.61 6.04
N THR A 256 -18.36 -14.25 5.30
CA THR A 256 -18.61 -14.72 3.93
C THR A 256 -19.25 -16.11 3.82
N GLY A 257 -19.60 -16.74 4.95
CA GLY A 257 -20.48 -17.91 4.95
C GLY A 257 -19.89 -19.23 4.43
N LYS A 258 -18.59 -19.29 4.08
CA LYS A 258 -17.89 -20.58 3.89
C LYS A 258 -17.95 -21.40 5.18
N ASP A 259 -17.68 -20.77 6.32
CA ASP A 259 -17.82 -21.39 7.63
C ASP A 259 -19.29 -21.63 8.01
N VAL A 260 -20.26 -20.81 7.57
CA VAL A 260 -21.69 -21.05 7.83
C VAL A 260 -22.21 -22.29 7.10
N ARG A 261 -21.72 -22.55 5.87
CA ARG A 261 -22.05 -23.78 5.12
C ARG A 261 -21.35 -25.02 5.69
N ASP A 262 -20.12 -24.88 6.20
CA ASP A 262 -19.40 -25.97 6.86
C ASP A 262 -19.96 -26.25 8.28
N VAL A 263 -20.44 -25.23 9.00
CA VAL A 263 -21.17 -25.33 10.29
C VAL A 263 -22.49 -26.07 10.15
N LEU A 264 -23.20 -25.88 9.03
CA LEU A 264 -24.41 -26.62 8.71
C LEU A 264 -24.11 -28.09 8.36
N ARG A 265 -22.87 -28.43 8.00
CA ARG A 265 -22.44 -29.80 7.68
C ARG A 265 -21.80 -30.53 8.86
N ASP A 266 -21.06 -29.83 9.72
CA ASP A 266 -20.48 -30.40 10.94
C ASP A 266 -20.38 -29.36 12.08
N PRO A 267 -21.39 -29.29 12.97
CA PRO A 267 -21.48 -28.32 14.06
C PRO A 267 -20.35 -28.42 15.11
N ARG A 268 -19.51 -29.45 15.07
CA ARG A 268 -18.43 -29.69 16.05
C ARG A 268 -17.06 -29.19 15.60
N THR A 269 -16.95 -28.70 14.37
CA THR A 269 -15.67 -28.28 13.78
C THR A 269 -15.23 -26.87 14.19
N ILE A 270 -16.12 -26.06 14.78
CA ILE A 270 -15.76 -24.75 15.31
C ILE A 270 -15.55 -24.85 16.83
N PRO A 271 -14.32 -24.65 17.34
CA PRO A 271 -14.11 -24.52 18.77
C PRO A 271 -14.83 -23.26 19.26
N ALA A 272 -15.67 -23.40 20.29
CA ALA A 272 -16.40 -22.32 20.97
C ALA A 272 -15.50 -21.18 21.54
N LYS A 273 -14.17 -21.28 21.39
CA LYS A 273 -13.16 -20.33 21.86
C LYS A 273 -12.96 -19.12 20.93
N ALA A 274 -13.57 -19.09 19.75
CA ALA A 274 -13.38 -18.05 18.74
C ALA A 274 -13.96 -16.65 19.08
N ILE A 275 -14.28 -16.37 20.35
CA ILE A 275 -14.86 -15.10 20.85
C ILE A 275 -13.88 -14.34 21.77
N ASN A 276 -12.80 -14.97 22.26
CA ASN A 276 -11.78 -14.30 23.07
C ASN A 276 -10.39 -14.48 22.43
N PHE A 277 -10.08 -13.67 21.42
CA PHE A 277 -8.78 -13.73 20.73
C PHE A 277 -7.70 -12.98 21.52
N ALA A 278 -6.94 -13.73 22.32
CA ALA A 278 -5.62 -13.33 22.78
C ALA A 278 -4.55 -13.79 21.77
N GLN A 279 -3.34 -13.21 21.88
CA GLN A 279 -2.19 -13.35 20.97
C GLN A 279 -1.81 -14.79 20.52
N PHE A 280 -2.25 -15.82 21.24
CA PHE A 280 -1.90 -17.22 21.01
C PHE A 280 -2.67 -17.91 19.87
N ASP A 281 -3.81 -17.39 19.42
CA ASP A 281 -4.64 -18.07 18.37
C ASP A 281 -4.40 -17.54 16.94
N ALA A 282 -3.74 -16.39 16.76
CA ALA A 282 -3.54 -15.80 15.42
C ALA A 282 -2.60 -16.65 14.53
N VAL A 283 -1.56 -17.26 15.13
CA VAL A 283 -0.63 -18.15 14.43
C VAL A 283 -1.36 -19.38 13.90
N GLN A 284 -2.25 -19.96 14.70
CA GLN A 284 -3.01 -21.14 14.31
C GLN A 284 -3.99 -20.83 13.18
N VAL A 285 -4.68 -19.68 13.23
CA VAL A 285 -5.58 -19.28 12.13
C VAL A 285 -4.78 -19.01 10.86
N MET A 286 -3.60 -18.37 10.95
CA MET A 286 -2.75 -18.16 9.77
C MET A 286 -2.27 -19.47 9.15
N ASN A 287 -1.85 -20.43 9.98
CA ASN A 287 -1.48 -21.75 9.49
C ASN A 287 -2.67 -22.44 8.82
N GLN A 288 -3.89 -22.32 9.36
CA GLN A 288 -5.10 -22.84 8.70
C GLN A 288 -5.38 -22.17 7.35
N VAL A 289 -5.14 -20.86 7.22
CA VAL A 289 -5.29 -20.15 5.95
C VAL A 289 -4.25 -20.62 4.93
N ILE A 290 -2.97 -20.73 5.33
CA ILE A 290 -1.88 -21.28 4.50
C ILE A 290 -2.23 -22.69 4.01
N ASP A 291 -2.70 -23.54 4.93
CA ASP A 291 -3.11 -24.91 4.66
C ASP A 291 -4.27 -24.97 3.66
N ARG A 292 -5.28 -24.12 3.84
CA ARG A 292 -6.46 -24.06 2.97
C ARG A 292 -6.10 -23.65 1.54
N ILE A 293 -5.15 -22.74 1.38
CA ILE A 293 -4.70 -22.27 0.06
C ILE A 293 -3.71 -23.26 -0.57
N GLY A 294 -3.23 -24.27 0.19
CA GLY A 294 -2.31 -25.28 -0.32
C GLY A 294 -0.89 -24.75 -0.53
N LEU A 295 -0.46 -23.77 0.28
CA LEU A 295 0.85 -23.13 0.18
C LEU A 295 1.93 -23.83 1.03
N ARG A 296 1.71 -25.06 1.47
CA ARG A 296 2.69 -25.84 2.25
C ARG A 296 3.97 -26.05 1.46
N ASP A 297 5.10 -25.92 2.14
CA ASP A 297 6.47 -26.03 1.61
C ASP A 297 6.83 -24.95 0.55
N SER A 298 6.03 -23.88 0.46
CA SER A 298 6.27 -22.80 -0.50
C SER A 298 7.16 -21.69 0.05
N VAL A 299 7.72 -20.90 -0.86
CA VAL A 299 8.40 -19.63 -0.53
C VAL A 299 7.50 -18.72 0.32
N VAL A 300 6.19 -18.70 0.02
CA VAL A 300 5.20 -17.89 0.72
C VAL A 300 5.09 -18.28 2.20
N GLU A 301 5.07 -19.58 2.51
CA GLU A 301 5.03 -20.06 3.91
C GLU A 301 6.22 -19.53 4.71
N ARG A 302 7.44 -19.55 4.14
CA ARG A 302 8.64 -19.03 4.81
C ARG A 302 8.54 -17.52 5.10
N VAL A 303 7.98 -16.75 4.17
CA VAL A 303 7.75 -15.31 4.33
C VAL A 303 6.74 -15.04 5.43
N VAL A 304 5.64 -15.79 5.46
CA VAL A 304 4.58 -15.62 6.45
C VAL A 304 5.03 -16.06 7.84
N ASN A 305 5.71 -17.21 7.97
CA ASN A 305 6.23 -17.69 9.24
C ASN A 305 7.21 -16.68 9.87
N ARG A 306 7.99 -15.95 9.06
CA ARG A 306 8.85 -14.85 9.54
C ARG A 306 8.04 -13.62 9.99
N ALA A 307 6.87 -13.37 9.40
CA ALA A 307 6.00 -12.23 9.74
C ALA A 307 5.11 -12.52 10.95
N VAL A 308 4.61 -13.75 11.10
CA VAL A 308 3.69 -14.19 12.16
C VAL A 308 4.42 -14.46 13.49
N ALA A 309 5.75 -14.55 13.47
CA ALA A 309 6.58 -14.55 14.67
C ALA A 309 6.56 -13.21 15.45
N LEU A 310 5.94 -12.16 14.89
CA LEU A 310 5.76 -10.85 15.52
C LEU A 310 4.40 -10.77 16.24
N PRO A 311 4.26 -9.95 17.30
CA PRO A 311 3.00 -9.77 18.02
C PRO A 311 1.83 -9.40 17.09
N VAL A 312 0.59 -9.74 17.45
CA VAL A 312 -0.64 -9.47 16.67
C VAL A 312 -0.80 -7.97 16.30
N SER A 313 -0.21 -7.05 17.05
CA SER A 313 -0.12 -5.62 16.67
C SER A 313 0.62 -5.36 15.35
N HIS A 314 1.39 -6.34 14.86
CA HIS A 314 2.11 -6.33 13.59
C HIS A 314 1.46 -7.21 12.51
N PHE A 315 0.28 -7.77 12.78
CA PHE A 315 -0.40 -8.72 11.89
C PHE A 315 -0.70 -8.13 10.51
N LEU A 316 -1.03 -6.84 10.43
CA LEU A 316 -1.27 -6.13 9.16
C LEU A 316 0.01 -5.66 8.44
N ARG A 317 1.19 -6.18 8.81
CA ARG A 317 2.52 -5.74 8.33
C ARG A 317 2.63 -4.22 8.17
N MET A 318 1.97 -3.49 9.08
CA MET A 318 1.82 -2.06 8.93
C MET A 318 3.21 -1.44 8.96
N LYS A 319 3.51 -0.67 7.92
CA LYS A 319 4.87 -0.22 7.70
C LYS A 319 5.18 0.89 8.69
N ARG A 320 6.44 0.96 9.13
CA ARG A 320 6.94 2.10 9.91
C ARG A 320 7.24 3.32 9.06
N GLY A 321 7.02 3.26 7.74
CA GLY A 321 7.30 4.37 6.83
C GLY A 321 6.88 4.12 5.40
N PHE A 322 6.74 5.21 4.67
CA PHE A 322 6.42 5.27 3.24
C PHE A 322 7.35 6.26 2.54
N SER A 323 7.34 6.21 1.21
CA SER A 323 8.00 7.21 0.39
C SER A 323 6.97 8.00 -0.42
N LEU A 324 7.15 9.32 -0.49
CA LEU A 324 6.36 10.21 -1.33
C LEU A 324 7.22 10.72 -2.48
N PRO A 325 6.81 10.53 -3.73
CA PRO A 325 7.56 11.02 -4.88
C PRO A 325 7.58 12.55 -4.91
N VAL A 326 8.70 13.11 -5.40
CA VAL A 326 8.79 14.49 -5.86
C VAL A 326 9.05 14.45 -7.36
N LEU A 327 8.18 15.11 -8.14
CA LEU A 327 8.15 15.05 -9.59
C LEU A 327 8.01 16.45 -10.19
N ASP A 328 8.82 16.75 -11.19
CA ASP A 328 8.60 17.89 -12.09
C ASP A 328 7.65 17.44 -13.21
N ARG A 329 6.36 17.78 -13.06
CA ARG A 329 5.32 17.44 -14.05
C ARG A 329 5.19 18.48 -15.15
N SER A 330 5.53 19.74 -14.89
CA SER A 330 5.44 20.85 -15.85
C SER A 330 6.66 20.95 -16.76
N GLY A 331 7.78 20.34 -16.38
CA GLY A 331 9.05 20.39 -17.11
C GLY A 331 9.79 21.74 -16.96
N ASP A 332 9.39 22.53 -15.97
CA ASP A 332 9.98 23.85 -15.66
C ASP A 332 11.13 23.76 -14.64
N GLY A 333 11.39 22.56 -14.09
CA GLY A 333 12.41 22.31 -13.09
C GLY A 333 11.90 22.38 -11.64
N THR A 334 10.62 22.63 -11.42
CA THR A 334 10.01 22.76 -10.09
C THR A 334 9.30 21.46 -9.74
N GLY A 335 9.77 20.78 -8.69
CA GLY A 335 9.14 19.54 -8.24
C GLY A 335 7.90 19.78 -7.39
N GLU A 336 6.94 18.86 -7.50
CA GLU A 336 5.78 18.78 -6.62
C GLU A 336 5.64 17.37 -6.05
N ILE A 337 4.91 17.22 -4.94
CA ILE A 337 4.65 15.91 -4.35
C ILE A 337 3.70 15.11 -5.26
N GLY A 338 4.23 14.03 -5.84
CA GLY A 338 3.65 13.32 -6.97
C GLY A 338 2.68 12.18 -6.65
N TRP A 339 1.64 12.39 -5.85
CA TRP A 339 0.63 11.35 -5.55
C TRP A 339 -0.56 11.32 -6.53
N GLY A 340 -1.40 10.29 -6.40
CA GLY A 340 -2.71 10.19 -7.04
C GLY A 340 -3.79 11.03 -6.37
N THR A 341 -4.89 11.26 -7.09
CA THR A 341 -6.00 12.14 -6.68
C THR A 341 -6.57 11.81 -5.30
N TYR A 342 -6.74 10.52 -5.01
CA TYR A 342 -7.36 10.02 -3.77
C TYR A 342 -6.34 9.60 -2.71
N GLN A 343 -5.04 9.66 -3.03
CA GLN A 343 -4.00 9.22 -2.11
C GLN A 343 -3.77 10.25 -1.00
N SER A 344 -3.77 9.74 0.21
CA SER A 344 -3.42 10.46 1.42
C SER A 344 -2.39 9.66 2.22
N PRO A 345 -1.32 10.28 2.72
CA PRO A 345 -0.53 9.70 3.80
C PRO A 345 -1.39 9.59 5.07
N ILE A 346 -1.37 8.43 5.71
CA ILE A 346 -2.23 8.10 6.86
C ILE A 346 -1.35 7.58 7.99
N LEU A 347 -1.51 8.20 9.16
CA LEU A 347 -0.94 7.75 10.41
C LEU A 347 -1.97 6.90 11.14
N VAL A 348 -1.70 5.60 11.28
CA VAL A 348 -2.56 4.65 11.96
C VAL A 348 -2.01 4.37 13.34
N GLN A 349 -2.84 4.58 14.37
CA GLN A 349 -2.51 4.37 15.77
C GLN A 349 -3.35 3.20 16.30
N TRP A 350 -2.75 2.31 17.10
CA TRP A 350 -3.51 1.24 17.80
C TRP A 350 -3.37 1.27 19.32
N LYS A 351 -2.54 2.17 19.85
CA LYS A 351 -2.55 2.56 21.26
C LYS A 351 -2.23 4.05 21.40
N GLY A 352 -2.82 4.72 22.40
CA GLY A 352 -2.63 6.17 22.60
C GLY A 352 -1.16 6.57 22.85
N SER A 353 -0.79 7.80 22.49
CA SER A 353 0.53 8.36 22.83
C SER A 353 0.50 8.95 24.23
N GLY A 354 1.41 8.52 25.10
CA GLY A 354 1.61 9.16 26.41
C GLY A 354 2.11 10.60 26.31
N LYS A 355 2.71 10.98 25.18
CA LYS A 355 3.20 12.34 24.91
C LYS A 355 2.18 13.24 24.19
N HIS A 356 1.00 12.71 23.86
CA HIS A 356 0.00 13.38 23.00
C HIS A 356 0.45 13.78 21.60
N THR A 357 1.66 13.38 21.18
CA THR A 357 2.20 13.54 19.83
C THR A 357 2.79 12.23 19.33
N ARG A 358 2.99 12.15 18.02
CA ARG A 358 3.71 11.09 17.30
C ARG A 358 4.79 11.74 16.46
N ALA A 359 6.04 11.31 16.65
CA ALA A 359 7.18 11.89 15.94
C ALA A 359 7.40 11.18 14.58
N LEU A 360 7.47 11.96 13.51
CA LEU A 360 7.77 11.51 12.16
C LEU A 360 9.14 12.04 11.73
N GLU A 361 10.06 11.14 11.36
CA GLU A 361 11.32 11.50 10.72
C GLU A 361 11.10 11.57 9.20
N VAL A 362 11.45 12.71 8.64
CA VAL A 362 11.31 13.01 7.21
C VAL A 362 12.70 13.27 6.63
N ARG A 363 12.99 12.64 5.49
CA ARG A 363 14.21 12.87 4.71
C ARG A 363 13.85 13.21 3.27
N LEU A 364 14.31 14.37 2.78
CA LEU A 364 14.22 14.74 1.37
C LEU A 364 15.46 14.22 0.62
N VAL A 365 15.21 13.45 -0.43
CA VAL A 365 16.21 12.85 -1.31
C VAL A 365 16.01 13.37 -2.73
N ARG A 366 17.10 13.74 -3.39
CA ARG A 366 17.13 14.07 -4.83
C ARG A 366 17.69 12.90 -5.62
N PHE A 367 17.13 12.68 -6.81
CA PHE A 367 17.65 11.72 -7.79
C PHE A 367 18.56 12.43 -8.80
N VAL A 368 19.74 11.83 -9.05
CA VAL A 368 20.78 12.36 -9.94
C VAL A 368 21.21 11.31 -10.95
#